data_AF-A0A1Y3MVW7-F1
#
_entry.id   AF-A0A1Y3MVW7-F1
#
_cell.length_a   1.000
_cell.length_b   1.000
_cell.length_c   1.000
_cell.angle_alpha   90.00
_cell.angle_beta   90.00
_cell.angle_gamma   90.00
#
_symmetry.space_group_name_H-M   'P 1'
#
loop_
_entity.id
_entity.type
_entity.pdbx_description
1 polymer ?
#
loop_
_entity_poly.entity_id
_entity_poly.type
_entity_poly.pdbx_seq_one_letter_code
_entity_poly.pdbx_strand_id
1 'polypeptide(L)'
;MACKKDNYEIVKYLIDHGANVNDISLYGNTALIYSCQKNGENNVEIIKYLIEHNANVNSRSRSEYNAILYACRSHEVNVIEYLIEHGCNINDMSKDGSSSLINACKFNNDTVIKYLIDQSVDINHVDKSGNSALIYTFINKNISMSKYLIEHGANVNQND
;
A
#
# COMPACT_ATOMS: atom_id res chain seq x y z
N MET A 1 18.58 -0.90 -6.68
CA MET A 1 18.37 -0.01 -7.84
C MET A 1 17.56 -0.70 -8.96
N ALA A 2 17.66 -2.02 -9.11
CA ALA A 2 16.90 -2.82 -10.09
C ALA A 2 15.36 -2.70 -9.95
N CYS A 3 14.80 -2.82 -8.74
CA CYS A 3 13.36 -2.65 -8.50
C CYS A 3 12.83 -1.23 -8.80
N LYS A 4 13.70 -0.22 -9.04
CA LYS A 4 13.24 1.13 -9.46
C LYS A 4 12.97 1.22 -10.97
N LYS A 5 13.46 0.25 -11.76
CA LYS A 5 13.40 0.24 -13.21
C LYS A 5 12.51 -0.91 -13.75
N ASP A 6 11.66 -1.50 -12.91
CA ASP A 6 10.73 -2.59 -13.24
C ASP A 6 11.39 -3.76 -14.01
N ASN A 7 12.68 -4.01 -13.74
CA ASN A 7 13.46 -5.00 -14.46
C ASN A 7 13.53 -6.31 -13.66
N TYR A 8 12.50 -7.13 -13.84
CA TYR A 8 12.36 -8.45 -13.22
C TYR A 8 13.61 -9.32 -13.39
N GLU A 9 14.15 -9.41 -14.61
CA GLU A 9 15.32 -10.24 -14.91
C GLU A 9 16.58 -9.83 -14.11
N ILE A 10 16.81 -8.51 -13.95
CA ILE A 10 17.93 -8.05 -13.11
C ILE A 10 17.68 -8.37 -11.64
N VAL A 11 16.45 -8.20 -11.14
CA VAL A 11 16.12 -8.51 -9.73
C VAL A 11 16.38 -9.99 -9.47
N LYS A 12 15.85 -10.86 -10.33
CA LYS A 12 16.04 -12.30 -10.28
C LYS A 12 17.52 -12.67 -10.31
N TYR A 13 18.26 -12.19 -11.32
CA TYR A 13 19.69 -12.46 -11.44
C TYR A 13 20.46 -12.09 -10.17
N LEU A 14 20.21 -10.90 -9.60
CA LEU A 14 20.90 -10.46 -8.39
C LEU A 14 20.61 -11.37 -7.19
N ILE A 15 19.35 -11.75 -6.97
CA ILE A 15 18.95 -12.61 -5.85
C ILE A 15 19.53 -14.02 -6.02
N ASP A 16 19.47 -14.57 -7.23
CA ASP A 16 20.00 -15.90 -7.56
C ASP A 16 21.53 -15.98 -7.38
N HIS A 17 22.21 -14.84 -7.44
CA HIS A 17 23.65 -14.72 -7.23
C HIS A 17 24.00 -14.16 -5.84
N GLY A 18 23.08 -14.27 -4.87
CA GLY A 18 23.36 -14.06 -3.45
C GLY A 18 23.17 -12.63 -2.95
N ALA A 19 22.51 -11.75 -3.70
CA ALA A 19 22.09 -10.46 -3.16
C ALA A 19 21.10 -10.66 -2.00
N ASN A 20 21.28 -9.90 -0.91
CA ASN A 20 20.37 -9.96 0.22
C ASN A 20 19.03 -9.29 -0.14
N VAL A 21 17.96 -10.08 -0.17
CA VAL A 21 16.60 -9.63 -0.49
C VAL A 21 16.06 -8.53 0.45
N ASN A 22 16.60 -8.48 1.69
CA ASN A 22 16.17 -7.59 2.76
C ASN A 22 17.07 -6.36 2.94
N ASP A 23 18.01 -6.11 2.03
CA ASP A 23 18.82 -4.89 2.09
C ASP A 23 17.96 -3.64 2.01
N ILE A 24 18.32 -2.64 2.81
CA ILE A 24 17.61 -1.37 2.92
C ILE A 24 18.36 -0.25 2.21
N SER A 25 17.61 0.65 1.59
CA SER A 25 18.17 1.90 1.06
C SER A 25 18.39 2.95 2.17
N LEU A 26 18.98 4.09 1.78
CA LEU A 26 19.09 5.27 2.65
C LEU A 26 17.74 5.79 3.17
N TYR A 27 16.62 5.39 2.58
CA TYR A 27 15.27 5.75 3.02
C TYR A 27 14.60 4.66 3.88
N GLY A 28 15.33 3.57 4.18
CA GLY A 28 14.80 2.40 4.89
C GLY A 28 13.92 1.50 4.03
N ASN A 29 13.88 1.70 2.72
CA ASN A 29 13.06 0.87 1.83
C ASN A 29 13.82 -0.40 1.44
N THR A 30 13.17 -1.55 1.57
CA THR A 30 13.61 -2.82 0.98
C THR A 30 13.25 -2.88 -0.50
N ALA A 31 13.74 -3.92 -1.19
CA ALA A 31 13.32 -4.25 -2.55
C ALA A 31 11.79 -4.38 -2.66
N LEU A 32 11.16 -5.06 -1.68
CA LEU A 32 9.71 -5.28 -1.63
C LEU A 32 8.93 -3.96 -1.47
N ILE A 33 9.38 -3.06 -0.59
CA ILE A 33 8.76 -1.73 -0.45
C ILE A 33 8.83 -0.95 -1.76
N TYR A 34 9.97 -1.02 -2.47
CA TYR A 34 10.10 -0.32 -3.75
C TYR A 34 9.21 -0.90 -4.85
N SER A 35 9.06 -2.22 -4.94
CA SER A 35 8.18 -2.84 -5.93
C SER A 35 6.70 -2.51 -5.67
N CYS A 36 6.27 -2.43 -4.40
CA CYS A 36 4.91 -2.01 -4.05
C CYS A 36 4.66 -0.51 -4.27
N GLN A 37 5.69 0.33 -4.34
CA GLN A 37 5.53 1.78 -4.56
C GLN A 37 5.23 2.16 -6.02
N LYS A 38 5.55 1.28 -6.98
CA LYS A 38 5.54 1.60 -8.42
C LYS A 38 4.44 0.85 -9.16
N ASN A 39 3.88 1.52 -10.17
CA ASN A 39 2.93 0.93 -11.10
C ASN A 39 3.66 0.49 -12.36
N GLY A 40 3.57 -0.80 -12.66
CA GLY A 40 4.16 -1.43 -13.83
C GLY A 40 3.80 -2.91 -13.84
N GLU A 41 3.53 -3.47 -15.02
CA GLU A 41 3.07 -4.86 -15.17
C GLU A 41 4.01 -5.86 -14.47
N ASN A 42 5.33 -5.67 -14.62
CA ASN A 42 6.36 -6.55 -14.04
C ASN A 42 6.48 -6.48 -12.50
N ASN A 43 5.82 -5.52 -11.84
CA ASN A 43 6.00 -5.34 -10.40
C ASN A 43 5.30 -6.43 -9.59
N VAL A 44 4.24 -7.05 -10.12
CA VAL A 44 3.55 -8.16 -9.45
C VAL A 44 4.45 -9.37 -9.36
N GLU A 45 5.12 -9.74 -10.46
CA GLU A 45 6.08 -10.85 -10.50
C GLU A 45 7.28 -10.58 -9.60
N ILE A 46 7.79 -9.33 -9.57
CA ILE A 46 8.86 -8.95 -8.64
C ILE A 46 8.40 -9.11 -7.18
N ILE A 47 7.19 -8.66 -6.82
CA ILE A 47 6.67 -8.79 -5.45
C ILE A 47 6.59 -10.25 -5.03
N LYS A 48 6.00 -11.11 -5.88
CA LYS A 48 5.89 -12.55 -5.62
C LYS A 48 7.27 -13.19 -5.47
N TYR A 49 8.18 -12.92 -6.41
CA TYR A 49 9.53 -13.46 -6.39
C TYR A 49 10.28 -13.10 -5.11
N LEU A 50 10.20 -11.83 -4.69
CA LEU A 50 10.85 -11.35 -3.47
C LEU A 50 10.31 -12.08 -2.23
N ILE A 51 8.98 -12.23 -2.14
CA ILE A 51 8.32 -12.91 -1.00
C ILE A 51 8.69 -14.39 -0.96
N GLU A 52 8.66 -15.09 -2.11
CA GLU A 52 9.10 -16.48 -2.26
C GLU A 52 10.57 -16.68 -1.86
N HIS A 53 11.40 -15.63 -1.98
CA HIS A 53 12.81 -15.62 -1.57
C HIS A 53 13.03 -14.99 -0.19
N ASN A 54 12.02 -15.03 0.69
CA ASN A 54 12.10 -14.61 2.09
C ASN A 54 12.27 -13.09 2.30
N ALA A 55 11.70 -12.26 1.42
CA ALA A 55 11.55 -10.84 1.73
C ALA A 55 10.65 -10.66 2.97
N ASN A 56 11.11 -9.83 3.91
CA ASN A 56 10.36 -9.49 5.10
C ASN A 56 9.21 -8.52 4.73
N VAL A 57 8.00 -9.05 4.65
CA VAL A 57 6.76 -8.32 4.32
C VAL A 57 6.40 -7.22 5.33
N ASN A 58 6.88 -7.34 6.56
CA ASN A 58 6.64 -6.39 7.65
C ASN A 58 7.74 -5.34 7.79
N SER A 59 8.67 -5.28 6.83
CA SER A 59 9.67 -4.21 6.74
C SER A 59 9.01 -2.83 6.65
N ARG A 60 9.65 -1.82 7.23
CA ARG A 60 9.16 -0.44 7.25
C ARG A 60 10.23 0.53 6.80
N SER A 61 9.82 1.51 6.00
CA SER A 61 10.63 2.66 5.63
C SER A 61 10.87 3.60 6.82
N ARG A 62 11.72 4.62 6.66
CA ARG A 62 11.91 5.67 7.66
C ARG A 62 10.66 6.50 7.96
N SER A 63 9.70 6.53 7.03
CA SER A 63 8.39 7.15 7.23
C SER A 63 7.33 6.14 7.70
N GLU A 64 7.78 4.96 8.13
CA GLU A 64 6.96 3.84 8.59
C GLU A 64 5.96 3.30 7.56
N TYR A 65 6.12 3.62 6.28
CA TYR A 65 5.39 2.92 5.23
C TYR A 65 5.97 1.50 5.05
N ASN A 66 5.09 0.50 4.99
CA ASN A 66 5.38 -0.90 4.66
C ASN A 66 4.88 -1.23 3.24
N ALA A 67 4.97 -2.49 2.83
CA ALA A 67 4.54 -2.95 1.51
C ALA A 67 3.04 -2.67 1.25
N ILE A 68 2.16 -3.01 2.20
CA ILE A 68 0.71 -2.92 1.99
C ILE A 68 0.20 -1.47 1.87
N LEU A 69 0.78 -0.54 2.64
CA LEU A 69 0.46 0.89 2.55
C LEU A 69 0.82 1.47 1.18
N TYR A 70 1.90 0.99 0.55
CA TYR A 70 2.22 1.37 -0.81
C TYR A 70 1.35 0.66 -1.84
N ALA A 71 1.08 -0.64 -1.66
CA ALA A 71 0.22 -1.41 -2.56
C ALA A 71 -1.18 -0.78 -2.71
N CYS A 72 -1.76 -0.32 -1.60
CA CYS A 72 -3.08 0.32 -1.60
C CYS A 72 -3.16 1.61 -2.44
N ARG A 73 -2.03 2.24 -2.75
CA ARG A 73 -1.99 3.47 -3.56
C ARG A 73 -2.20 3.19 -5.04
N SER A 74 -1.78 2.02 -5.49
CA SER A 74 -1.24 1.95 -6.85
C SER A 74 -1.36 0.56 -7.51
N HIS A 75 -1.57 -0.50 -6.73
CA HIS A 75 -1.73 -1.86 -7.23
C HIS A 75 -3.20 -2.32 -7.23
N GLU A 76 -3.42 -3.42 -7.92
CA GLU A 76 -4.68 -4.15 -7.91
C GLU A 76 -4.87 -4.95 -6.62
N VAL A 77 -6.12 -5.32 -6.32
CA VAL A 77 -6.50 -6.03 -5.09
C VAL A 77 -5.75 -7.35 -4.89
N ASN A 78 -5.45 -8.07 -5.97
CA ASN A 78 -4.73 -9.34 -5.91
C ASN A 78 -3.33 -9.24 -5.27
N VAL A 79 -2.63 -8.11 -5.43
CA VAL A 79 -1.34 -7.87 -4.77
C VAL A 79 -1.53 -7.66 -3.27
N ILE A 80 -2.59 -6.94 -2.89
CA ILE A 80 -2.94 -6.68 -1.49
C ILE A 80 -3.32 -7.98 -0.79
N GLU A 81 -4.16 -8.81 -1.43
CA GLU A 81 -4.50 -10.15 -0.95
C GLU A 81 -3.26 -11.00 -0.74
N TYR A 82 -2.38 -11.08 -1.75
CA TYR A 82 -1.14 -11.85 -1.66
C TYR A 82 -0.23 -11.38 -0.51
N LEU A 83 -0.13 -10.07 -0.28
CA LEU A 83 0.63 -9.52 0.85
C LEU A 83 0.01 -9.92 2.21
N ILE A 84 -1.31 -9.90 2.33
CA ILE A 84 -2.04 -10.31 3.55
C ILE A 84 -1.84 -11.80 3.81
N GLU A 85 -1.96 -12.64 2.78
CA GLU A 85 -1.72 -14.09 2.87
C GLU A 85 -0.31 -14.42 3.40
N HIS A 86 0.67 -13.55 3.12
CA HIS A 86 2.05 -13.71 3.58
C HIS A 86 2.35 -12.95 4.89
N GLY A 87 1.33 -12.44 5.57
CA GLY A 87 1.42 -11.92 6.93
C GLY A 87 1.56 -10.39 7.05
N CYS A 88 1.26 -9.61 6.01
CA CYS A 88 1.05 -8.18 6.17
C CYS A 88 -0.24 -7.89 6.96
N ASN A 89 -0.19 -6.87 7.82
CA ASN A 89 -1.36 -6.37 8.52
C ASN A 89 -2.00 -5.19 7.77
N ILE A 90 -3.25 -5.35 7.33
CA ILE A 90 -4.02 -4.31 6.61
C ILE A 90 -4.28 -3.04 7.44
N ASN A 91 -4.25 -3.18 8.78
CA ASN A 91 -4.48 -2.10 9.74
C ASN A 91 -3.21 -1.34 10.12
N ASP A 92 -2.06 -1.66 9.51
CA ASP A 92 -0.85 -0.87 9.71
C ASP A 92 -1.05 0.57 9.22
N MET A 93 -0.35 1.49 9.87
CA MET A 93 -0.38 2.92 9.55
C MET A 93 1.04 3.45 9.41
N SER A 94 1.25 4.44 8.55
CA SER A 94 2.54 5.13 8.45
C SER A 94 2.75 6.16 9.56
N LYS A 95 3.92 6.79 9.59
CA LYS A 95 4.32 7.75 10.62
C LYS A 95 3.43 8.99 10.66
N ASP A 96 2.81 9.35 9.55
CA ASP A 96 1.81 10.43 9.41
C ASP A 96 0.39 9.97 9.78
N GLY A 97 0.21 8.74 10.25
CA GLY A 97 -1.09 8.16 10.57
C GLY A 97 -1.89 7.75 9.32
N SER A 98 -1.27 7.67 8.13
CA SER A 98 -2.00 7.24 6.94
C SER A 98 -2.28 5.73 6.98
N SER A 99 -3.55 5.35 6.98
CA SER A 99 -3.99 3.96 6.87
C SER A 99 -4.04 3.48 5.42
N SER A 100 -4.29 2.18 5.22
CA SER A 100 -4.55 1.59 3.90
C SER A 100 -5.70 2.29 3.17
N LEU A 101 -6.82 2.56 3.86
CA LEU A 101 -7.99 3.23 3.28
C LEU A 101 -7.68 4.69 2.92
N ILE A 102 -6.99 5.42 3.80
CA ILE A 102 -6.56 6.80 3.49
C ILE A 102 -5.67 6.82 2.25
N ASN A 103 -4.72 5.89 2.12
CA ASN A 103 -3.87 5.82 0.93
C ASN A 103 -4.68 5.50 -0.33
N ALA A 104 -5.61 4.55 -0.30
CA ALA A 104 -6.45 4.22 -1.45
C ALA A 104 -7.32 5.41 -1.89
N CYS A 105 -7.95 6.12 -0.94
CA CYS A 105 -8.74 7.32 -1.22
C CYS A 105 -7.89 8.48 -1.75
N LYS A 106 -6.72 8.72 -1.16
CA LYS A 106 -5.78 9.78 -1.58
C LYS A 106 -5.30 9.58 -3.02
N PHE A 107 -5.10 8.34 -3.44
CA PHE A 107 -4.67 7.98 -4.80
C PHE A 107 -5.82 7.60 -5.73
N ASN A 108 -7.07 7.74 -5.26
CA ASN A 108 -8.28 7.55 -6.04
C ASN A 108 -8.40 6.15 -6.69
N ASN A 109 -8.08 5.10 -5.95
CA ASN A 109 -8.18 3.71 -6.41
C ASN A 109 -9.50 3.07 -5.95
N ASP A 110 -10.56 3.25 -6.72
CA ASP A 110 -11.93 2.81 -6.40
C ASP A 110 -12.05 1.31 -6.11
N THR A 111 -11.32 0.47 -6.84
CA THR A 111 -11.35 -0.99 -6.66
C THR A 111 -10.78 -1.37 -5.30
N VAL A 112 -9.63 -0.78 -4.93
CA VAL A 112 -9.01 -1.02 -3.63
C VAL A 112 -9.83 -0.41 -2.50
N ILE A 113 -10.43 0.76 -2.69
CA ILE A 113 -11.32 1.38 -1.68
C ILE A 113 -12.44 0.41 -1.31
N LYS A 114 -13.15 -0.15 -2.30
CA LYS A 114 -14.24 -1.10 -2.06
C LYS A 114 -13.75 -2.35 -1.33
N TYR A 115 -12.66 -2.95 -1.81
CA TYR A 115 -12.06 -4.11 -1.17
C TYR A 115 -11.72 -3.85 0.31
N LEU A 116 -11.09 -2.70 0.62
CA LEU A 116 -10.72 -2.37 1.99
C LEU A 116 -11.94 -2.21 2.92
N ILE A 117 -13.04 -1.64 2.42
CA ILE A 117 -14.30 -1.57 3.18
C ILE A 117 -14.85 -2.96 3.48
N ASP A 118 -14.80 -3.88 2.51
CA ASP A 118 -15.20 -5.28 2.72
C ASP A 118 -14.31 -5.99 3.76
N GLN A 119 -13.04 -5.58 3.89
CA GLN A 119 -12.11 -6.07 4.93
C GLN A 119 -12.35 -5.46 6.33
N SER A 120 -13.44 -4.68 6.53
CA SER A 120 -13.80 -4.09 7.82
C SER A 120 -12.71 -3.23 8.46
N VAL A 121 -11.92 -2.52 7.65
CA VAL A 121 -10.96 -1.53 8.15
C VAL A 121 -11.68 -0.34 8.80
N ASP A 122 -11.01 0.40 9.68
CA ASP A 122 -11.60 1.59 10.28
C ASP A 122 -11.83 2.71 9.24
N ILE A 123 -13.09 2.86 8.84
CA ILE A 123 -13.55 3.85 7.86
C ILE A 123 -13.43 5.30 8.37
N ASN A 124 -13.44 5.48 9.70
CA ASN A 124 -13.46 6.77 10.36
C ASN A 124 -12.09 7.16 10.93
N HIS A 125 -11.05 6.37 10.68
CA HIS A 125 -9.68 6.73 11.07
C HIS A 125 -9.25 8.06 10.42
N VAL A 126 -8.51 8.88 11.16
CA VAL A 126 -7.95 10.17 10.70
C VAL A 126 -6.42 10.14 10.74
N ASP A 127 -5.80 10.70 9.71
CA ASP A 127 -4.35 10.91 9.74
C ASP A 127 -3.95 12.02 10.72
N LYS A 128 -2.64 12.25 10.89
CA LYS A 128 -2.12 13.29 11.80
C LYS A 128 -2.46 14.72 11.37
N SER A 129 -3.01 14.91 10.17
CA SER A 129 -3.53 16.19 9.70
C SER A 129 -5.04 16.32 9.91
N GLY A 130 -5.67 15.36 10.59
CA GLY A 130 -7.12 15.36 10.84
C GLY A 130 -7.95 14.85 9.67
N ASN A 131 -7.33 14.42 8.56
CA ASN A 131 -8.08 14.03 7.38
C ASN A 131 -8.45 12.55 7.43
N SER A 132 -9.73 12.25 7.27
CA SER A 132 -10.22 10.88 7.05
C SER A 132 -10.21 10.50 5.57
N ALA A 133 -10.47 9.23 5.29
CA ALA A 133 -10.65 8.72 3.94
C ALA A 133 -11.70 9.52 3.13
N LEU A 134 -12.81 9.89 3.77
CA LEU A 134 -13.88 10.68 3.15
C LEU A 134 -13.42 12.08 2.71
N ILE A 135 -12.55 12.74 3.50
CA ILE A 135 -11.99 14.05 3.10
C ILE A 135 -11.18 13.93 1.82
N TYR A 136 -10.38 12.87 1.68
CA TYR A 136 -9.59 12.64 0.48
C TYR A 136 -10.45 12.33 -0.77
N THR A 137 -11.61 11.67 -0.63
CA THR A 137 -12.53 11.50 -1.78
C THR A 137 -13.14 12.83 -2.22
N PHE A 138 -13.41 13.77 -1.30
CA PHE A 138 -13.83 15.13 -1.65
C PHE A 138 -12.74 15.92 -2.36
N ILE A 139 -11.50 15.87 -1.88
CA ILE A 139 -10.34 16.52 -2.53
C ILE A 139 -10.19 16.02 -3.98
N ASN A 140 -10.33 14.72 -4.19
CA ASN A 140 -10.27 14.09 -5.52
C ASN A 140 -11.54 14.27 -6.34
N LYS A 141 -12.59 14.89 -5.79
CA LYS A 141 -13.92 15.07 -6.41
C LYS A 141 -14.56 13.73 -6.83
N ASN A 142 -14.23 12.65 -6.12
CA ASN A 142 -14.77 11.32 -6.38
C ASN A 142 -16.11 11.13 -5.68
N ILE A 143 -17.17 11.64 -6.32
CA ILE A 143 -18.54 11.61 -5.80
C ILE A 143 -19.00 10.17 -5.53
N SER A 144 -18.63 9.24 -6.40
CA SER A 144 -19.01 7.83 -6.27
C SER A 144 -18.45 7.21 -5.00
N MET A 145 -17.15 7.40 -4.73
CA MET A 145 -16.53 6.87 -3.50
C MET A 145 -16.94 7.65 -2.26
N SER A 146 -17.19 8.96 -2.34
CA SER A 146 -17.78 9.69 -1.21
C SER A 146 -19.12 9.09 -0.78
N LYS A 147 -20.04 8.83 -1.74
CA LYS A 147 -21.33 8.19 -1.44
C LYS A 147 -21.14 6.79 -0.86
N TYR A 148 -20.28 5.99 -1.49
CA TYR A 148 -20.00 4.64 -1.04
C TYR A 148 -19.48 4.61 0.41
N LEU A 149 -18.52 5.47 0.76
CA LEU A 149 -18.02 5.56 2.13
C LEU A 149 -19.13 5.98 3.12
N ILE A 150 -19.97 6.95 2.77
CA ILE A 150 -21.09 7.40 3.62
C ILE A 150 -22.11 6.27 3.84
N GLU A 151 -22.46 5.53 2.79
CA GLU A 151 -23.34 4.36 2.86
C GLU A 151 -22.78 3.25 3.77
N HIS A 152 -21.46 3.19 3.93
CA HIS A 152 -20.76 2.22 4.79
C HIS A 152 -20.33 2.82 6.14
N GLY A 153 -20.88 3.97 6.54
CA GLY A 153 -20.73 4.51 7.89
C GLY A 153 -19.60 5.53 8.09
N ALA A 154 -19.09 6.13 7.02
CA ALA A 154 -18.17 7.27 7.14
C ALA A 154 -18.89 8.50 7.73
N ASN A 155 -18.27 9.11 8.72
CA ASN A 155 -18.82 10.27 9.41
C ASN A 155 -18.63 11.54 8.57
N VAL A 156 -19.75 12.12 8.11
CA VAL A 156 -19.77 13.38 7.35
C VAL A 156 -19.48 14.63 8.19
N ASN A 157 -19.57 14.53 9.52
CA ASN A 157 -19.37 15.62 10.46
C ASN A 157 -18.11 15.41 11.31
N GLN A 158 -17.10 14.71 10.80
CA GLN A 158 -15.79 14.73 11.44
C GLN A 158 -15.26 16.16 11.39
N ASN A 159 -15.37 16.85 12.52
CA ASN A 159 -14.86 18.21 12.65
C ASN A 159 -13.33 18.16 12.68
N ASP A 160 -12.72 19.12 11.96
CA ASP A 160 -11.29 19.46 12.02
C ASP A 160 -10.81 19.74 13.45
#